data_AF-A0A1M6M3H7-F1
#
_entry.id   AF-A0A1M6M3H7-F1
#
_cell.length_a   1.000
_cell.length_b   1.000
_cell.length_c   1.000
_cell.angle_alpha   90.00
_cell.angle_beta   90.00
_cell.angle_gamma   90.00
#
_symmetry.space_group_name_H-M   'P 1'
#
loop_
_entity.id
_entity.type
_entity.pdbx_description
1 polymer ?
#
loop_
_entity_poly.entity_id
_entity_poly.type
_entity_poly.pdbx_seq_one_letter_code
_entity_poly.pdbx_strand_id
1 'polypeptide(L)'
;MRANMVADLIESGILLNKSESEIIELIDSPSRLNNRESENIKYFPVQEKYGTDIDPEEMIFLEIKFNENGESNLVELFSTK
;
A
#
# COMPACT_ATOMS: atom_id res chain seq x y z
N MET A 1 -13.24 0.16 11.02
CA MET A 1 -13.33 -1.23 10.52
C MET A 1 -12.37 -1.55 9.37
N ARG A 2 -11.92 -0.59 8.53
CA ARG A 2 -10.96 -0.88 7.43
C ARG A 2 -9.49 -1.10 7.86
N ALA A 3 -9.05 -0.46 8.94
CA ALA A 3 -7.67 -0.54 9.43
C ALA A 3 -7.19 -1.96 9.77
N ASN A 4 -8.06 -2.77 10.39
CA ASN A 4 -7.68 -4.11 10.85
C ASN A 4 -7.44 -5.08 9.69
N MET A 5 -8.17 -4.96 8.57
CA MET A 5 -7.96 -5.85 7.41
C MET A 5 -6.62 -5.56 6.72
N VAL A 6 -6.23 -4.30 6.64
CA VAL A 6 -4.96 -3.88 6.05
C VAL A 6 -3.80 -4.40 6.88
N ALA A 7 -3.85 -4.21 8.20
CA ALA A 7 -2.82 -4.73 9.10
C ALA A 7 -2.69 -6.27 8.95
N ASP A 8 -3.82 -6.97 8.86
CA ASP A 8 -3.86 -8.42 8.65
C ASP A 8 -3.29 -8.83 7.28
N LEU A 9 -3.57 -8.08 6.21
CA LEU A 9 -3.01 -8.32 4.86
C LEU A 9 -1.47 -8.24 4.83
N ILE A 10 -0.91 -7.37 5.67
CA ILE A 10 0.54 -7.15 5.78
C ILE A 10 1.16 -8.20 6.69
N GLU A 11 0.58 -8.42 7.87
CA GLU A 11 1.05 -9.41 8.84
C GLU A 11 0.93 -10.84 8.29
N SER A 12 -0.07 -11.12 7.47
CA SER A 12 -0.30 -12.43 6.86
C SER A 12 0.62 -12.69 5.65
N GLY A 13 1.33 -11.67 5.15
CA GLY A 13 2.21 -11.79 3.98
C GLY A 13 1.45 -12.18 2.70
N ILE A 14 0.12 -12.00 2.69
CA ILE A 14 -0.76 -12.38 1.57
C ILE A 14 -0.34 -11.65 0.29
N LEU A 15 0.20 -10.45 0.45
CA LEU A 15 0.63 -9.59 -0.64
C LEU A 15 2.02 -9.95 -1.18
N LEU A 16 2.75 -10.94 -0.64
CA LEU A 16 4.04 -11.40 -1.17
C LEU A 16 3.85 -12.40 -2.32
N ASN A 17 4.76 -12.36 -3.30
CA ASN A 17 4.73 -13.17 -4.53
C ASN A 17 3.44 -12.98 -5.34
N LYS A 18 2.78 -11.83 -5.21
CA LYS A 18 1.59 -11.47 -5.98
C LYS A 18 1.93 -10.50 -7.08
N SER A 19 1.28 -10.65 -8.23
CA SER A 19 1.38 -9.67 -9.31
C SER A 19 0.64 -8.38 -8.94
N GLU A 20 1.02 -7.27 -9.58
CA GLU A 20 0.35 -5.97 -9.38
C GLU A 20 -1.17 -6.08 -9.52
N SER A 21 -1.68 -6.80 -10.52
CA SER A 21 -3.11 -6.97 -10.74
C SER A 21 -3.82 -7.69 -9.60
N GLU A 22 -3.23 -8.75 -9.04
CA GLU A 22 -3.82 -9.45 -7.89
C GLU A 22 -3.88 -8.55 -6.67
N ILE A 23 -2.84 -7.73 -6.46
CA ILE A 23 -2.79 -6.79 -5.36
C ILE A 23 -3.88 -5.73 -5.53
N ILE A 24 -4.06 -5.19 -6.75
CA ILE A 24 -5.13 -4.23 -7.05
C ILE A 24 -6.52 -4.83 -6.76
N GLU A 25 -6.74 -6.09 -7.09
CA GLU A 25 -8.00 -6.78 -6.78
C GLU A 25 -8.24 -6.95 -5.27
N LEU A 26 -7.17 -7.06 -4.47
CA LEU A 26 -7.26 -7.25 -3.02
C LEU A 26 -7.42 -5.94 -2.25
N ILE A 27 -6.66 -4.91 -2.61
CA ILE A 27 -6.51 -3.69 -1.78
C ILE A 27 -6.80 -2.38 -2.51
N ASP A 28 -7.24 -2.43 -3.76
CA ASP A 28 -7.51 -1.27 -4.63
C ASP A 28 -6.27 -0.72 -5.36
N SER A 29 -6.48 0.30 -6.19
CA SER A 29 -5.50 0.85 -7.12
C SER A 29 -4.37 1.62 -6.40
N PRO A 30 -3.13 1.61 -6.92
CA PRO A 30 -2.04 2.37 -6.33
C PRO A 30 -2.29 3.88 -6.46
N SER A 31 -1.86 4.63 -5.45
CA SER A 31 -1.87 6.08 -5.47
C SER A 31 -0.53 6.61 -5.95
N ARG A 32 -0.58 7.67 -6.77
CA ARG A 32 0.63 8.32 -7.28
C ARG A 32 1.21 9.24 -6.21
N LEU A 33 2.14 8.72 -5.42
CA LEU A 33 2.96 9.50 -4.52
C LEU A 33 4.05 10.22 -5.33
N ASN A 34 3.76 11.47 -5.69
CA ASN A 34 4.67 12.35 -6.45
C ASN A 34 6.12 12.24 -5.94
N ASN A 35 7.04 11.86 -6.86
CA ASN A 35 8.50 11.73 -6.68
C ASN A 35 9.06 10.49 -5.97
N ARG A 36 8.25 9.49 -5.60
CA ARG A 36 8.76 8.25 -4.99
C ARG A 36 8.44 6.96 -5.75
N GLU A 37 7.59 7.04 -6.76
CA GLU A 37 7.34 5.91 -7.66
C GLU A 37 8.59 5.63 -8.51
N SER A 38 9.28 4.54 -8.21
CA SER A 38 10.21 3.90 -9.16
C SER A 38 9.43 2.89 -10.00
N GLU A 39 9.94 2.47 -11.16
CA GLU A 39 9.28 1.45 -12.02
C GLU A 39 8.87 0.20 -11.22
N ASN A 40 9.65 -0.16 -10.20
CA ASN A 40 9.44 -1.35 -9.38
C ASN A 40 8.81 -1.08 -8.00
N ILE A 41 8.44 0.16 -7.66
CA ILE A 41 7.88 0.50 -6.35
C ILE A 41 6.53 1.20 -6.52
N LYS A 42 5.49 0.65 -5.89
CA LYS A 42 4.13 1.21 -5.90
C LYS A 42 3.65 1.46 -4.48
N TYR A 43 2.83 2.49 -4.34
CA TYR A 43 2.23 2.87 -3.06
C TYR A 43 0.74 2.68 -3.12
N PHE A 44 0.19 1.85 -2.24
CA PHE A 44 -1.24 1.58 -2.18
C PHE A 44 -1.84 2.27 -0.95
N PRO A 45 -2.78 3.22 -1.10
CA PRO A 45 -3.38 3.90 0.03
C PRO A 45 -4.28 2.90 0.78
N VAL A 46 -3.99 2.68 2.05
CA VAL A 46 -4.70 1.67 2.83
C VAL A 46 -5.51 2.24 3.98
N GLN A 47 -5.07 3.37 4.54
CA GLN A 47 -5.81 4.03 5.59
C GLN A 47 -5.52 5.53 5.63
N GLU A 48 -6.57 6.30 5.81
CA GLU A 48 -6.51 7.73 6.09
C GLU A 48 -6.98 7.93 7.54
N LYS A 49 -6.18 8.62 8.35
CA LYS A 49 -6.58 9.07 9.69
C LYS A 49 -6.99 10.53 9.60
N TYR A 50 -8.26 10.78 9.90
CA TYR A 50 -8.82 12.11 10.01
C TYR A 50 -8.88 12.52 11.47
N GLY A 51 -8.49 13.76 11.74
CA GLY A 51 -8.62 14.39 13.04
C GLY A 51 -9.96 15.11 13.18
N THR A 52 -9.87 16.40 13.47
CA THR A 52 -11.05 17.29 13.55
C THR A 52 -11.34 17.99 12.22
N ASP A 53 -10.36 17.97 11.30
CA ASP A 53 -10.43 18.60 9.98
C ASP A 53 -10.86 17.62 8.88
N ILE A 54 -11.23 18.19 7.73
CA ILE A 54 -11.67 17.44 6.53
C ILE A 54 -10.47 16.78 5.84
N ASP A 55 -9.28 17.36 5.96
CA ASP A 55 -8.04 16.79 5.45
C ASP A 55 -7.50 15.70 6.40
N PRO A 56 -7.00 14.57 5.87
CA PRO A 56 -6.42 13.52 6.70
C PRO A 56 -5.10 14.01 7.32
N GLU A 57 -4.96 13.85 8.63
CA GLU A 57 -3.74 14.17 9.38
C GLU A 57 -2.61 13.17 9.11
N GLU A 58 -2.96 11.93 8.79
CA GLU A 58 -1.99 10.88 8.47
C GLU A 58 -2.54 9.98 7.37
N MET A 59 -1.76 9.78 6.32
CA MET A 59 -2.06 8.80 5.28
C MET A 59 -1.09 7.64 5.40
N ILE A 60 -1.65 6.45 5.52
CA ILE A 60 -0.92 5.18 5.57
C ILE A 60 -1.04 4.53 4.20
N PHE A 61 0.11 4.18 3.66
CA PHE A 61 0.33 3.54 2.40
C PHE A 61 1.04 2.20 2.61
N LEU A 62 0.82 1.32 1.65
CA LEU A 62 1.57 0.11 1.45
C LEU A 62 2.62 0.34 0.38
N GLU A 63 3.89 0.34 0.78
CA GLU A 63 5.01 0.33 -0.16
C GLU A 63 5.27 -1.10 -0.60
N ILE A 64 5.05 -1.38 -1.88
CA ILE A 64 5.24 -2.70 -2.47
C ILE A 64 6.31 -2.60 -3.54
N LYS A 65 7.35 -3.42 -3.38
CA LYS A 65 8.42 -3.55 -4.34
C LYS A 65 8.28 -4.83 -5.15
N PHE A 66 8.23 -4.68 -6.46
CA PHE A 66 8.16 -5.77 -7.42
C PHE A 66 9.56 -6.20 -7.87
N ASN A 67 9.70 -7.49 -8.15
CA ASN A 67 10.88 -8.08 -8.77
C ASN A 67 10.78 -7.98 -10.30
N GLU A 68 11.82 -8.46 -11.01
CA GLU A 68 11.86 -8.45 -12.48
C GLU A 68 10.79 -9.33 -13.14
N ASN A 69 10.18 -10.26 -12.40
CA ASN A 69 9.04 -11.06 -12.86
C ASN A 69 7.70 -10.34 -12.70
N GLY A 70 7.68 -9.15 -12.11
CA GLY A 70 6.45 -8.40 -11.80
C GLY A 70 5.71 -8.92 -10.56
N GLU A 71 6.38 -9.67 -9.69
CA GLU A 71 5.84 -10.19 -8.44
C GLU A 71 6.38 -9.40 -7.25
N SER A 72 5.55 -9.17 -6.25
CA SER A 72 5.94 -8.48 -5.02
C SER A 72 6.97 -9.30 -4.22
N ASN A 73 8.11 -8.68 -3.91
CA ASN A 73 9.16 -9.27 -3.08
C ASN A 73 9.27 -8.59 -1.72
N LEU A 74 8.76 -7.37 -1.59
CA LEU A 74 8.76 -6.62 -0.34
C LEU A 74 7.47 -5.82 -0.21
N VAL A 75 6.91 -5.83 1.00
CA VAL A 75 5.67 -5.16 1.37
C VAL A 75 5.91 -4.52 2.73
N GLU A 76 5.91 -3.19 2.78
CA GLU A 76 6.15 -2.41 4.00
C GLU A 76 5.09 -1.32 4.19
N LEU A 77 4.87 -0.90 5.43
CA LEU A 77 4.00 0.23 5.74
C LEU A 77 4.78 1.53 5.63
N PHE A 78 4.26 2.44 4.82
CA PHE A 78 4.75 3.80 4.70
C PHE A 78 3.68 4.77 5.17
N SER A 79 4.00 5.69 6.08
CA SER A 79 3.07 6.72 6.53
C SER A 79 3.62 8.11 6.23
N THR A 80 2.76 8.98 5.71
CA THR A 80 3.06 10.41 5.58
C THR A 80 2.44 11.13 6.77
N LYS A 81 3.29 11.80 7.56
CA LYS A 81 2.92 12.67 8.68
C LYS A 81 3.33 14.11 8.36
#